data_AF-A0A9X8EEK2-F1
#
_entry.id   AF-A0A9X8EEK2-F1
#
_cell.length_a   1.000
_cell.length_b   1.000
_cell.length_c   1.000
_cell.angle_alpha   90.00
_cell.angle_beta   90.00
_cell.angle_gamma   90.00
#
_symmetry.space_group_name_H-M   'P 1'
#
loop_
_entity.id
_entity.type
_entity.pdbx_description
1 polymer ?
#
loop_
_entity_poly.entity_id
_entity_poly.type
_entity_poly.pdbx_seq_one_letter_code
_entity_poly.pdbx_strand_id
1 'polypeptide(L)'
;MSRNTKYQAVKLESTRDKDAKSPLETENFFSRWLYLWADPLMKLGNERQLQASDLWPLPSDSKCEVITESFEPKFNKSQSIFRATVSEFGAQALVVGVLQFVAMVLSLYGPIVLNKVVSSIELSTPDFQTLAAPVVSLFVVKIIQAILQTQTDLKNELLFVKVMAVLQNLLYKKALRLNAKSRKAKSTGEVSNLFTSDMWPIVAVSFFINQVWII
;
A
#
# COMPACT_ATOMS: atom_id res chain seq x y z
N MET A 1 54.93 -1.12 -34.04
CA MET A 1 53.45 -1.07 -33.98
C MET A 1 53.00 -1.64 -32.64
N SER A 2 52.65 -0.80 -31.66
CA SER A 2 52.10 -1.26 -30.37
C SER A 2 50.62 -0.88 -30.32
N ARG A 3 49.73 -1.88 -30.31
CA ARG A 3 48.29 -1.68 -30.17
C ARG A 3 47.95 -1.62 -28.68
N ASN A 4 47.74 -0.43 -28.16
CA ASN A 4 47.13 -0.23 -26.85
C ASN A 4 45.62 -0.49 -26.97
N THR A 5 45.18 -1.68 -26.57
CA THR A 5 43.75 -1.93 -26.31
C THR A 5 43.37 -1.31 -24.99
N LYS A 6 42.67 -0.17 -25.05
CA LYS A 6 42.10 0.51 -23.89
C LYS A 6 40.90 -0.32 -23.43
N TYR A 7 41.10 -1.16 -22.42
CA TYR A 7 39.99 -1.88 -21.79
C TYR A 7 39.04 -0.87 -21.16
N GLN A 8 37.88 -0.69 -21.79
CA GLN A 8 36.81 0.13 -21.28
C GLN A 8 36.06 -0.73 -20.26
N ALA A 9 36.52 -0.70 -19.01
CA ALA A 9 35.80 -1.33 -17.92
C ALA A 9 34.39 -0.74 -17.88
N VAL A 10 33.38 -1.60 -17.99
CA VAL A 10 31.97 -1.24 -17.80
C VAL A 10 31.90 -0.51 -16.45
N LYS A 11 31.48 0.76 -16.45
CA LYS A 11 31.17 1.47 -15.21
C LYS A 11 30.14 0.61 -14.49
N LEU A 12 30.53 0.00 -13.37
CA LEU A 12 29.57 -0.59 -12.43
C LEU A 12 28.57 0.52 -12.14
N GLU A 13 27.33 0.33 -12.57
CA GLU A 13 26.22 1.20 -12.19
C GLU A 13 26.30 1.39 -10.67
N SER A 14 26.10 2.62 -10.23
CA SER A 14 25.98 2.97 -8.82
C SER A 14 24.77 2.25 -8.24
N THR A 15 24.91 0.96 -7.93
CA THR A 15 23.90 0.17 -7.26
C THR A 15 23.71 0.76 -5.88
N ARG A 16 22.48 1.14 -5.51
CA ARG A 16 22.18 1.41 -4.10
C ARG A 16 22.63 0.19 -3.30
N ASP A 17 23.33 0.46 -2.19
CA ASP A 17 23.83 -0.58 -1.32
C ASP A 17 22.68 -1.53 -0.93
N LYS A 18 22.88 -2.84 -1.07
CA LYS A 18 21.86 -3.84 -0.73
C LYS A 18 21.53 -3.81 0.77
N ASP A 19 22.47 -3.30 1.57
CA ASP A 19 22.34 -3.13 3.02
C ASP A 19 21.80 -1.73 3.40
N ALA A 20 21.51 -0.86 2.41
CA ALA A 20 20.88 0.43 2.67
C ALA A 20 19.49 0.21 3.29
N LYS A 21 19.13 1.01 4.30
CA LYS A 21 17.79 0.94 4.89
C LYS A 21 16.75 1.53 3.94
N SER A 22 15.53 1.00 4.01
CA SER A 22 14.41 1.60 3.31
C SER A 22 14.15 3.01 3.87
N PRO A 23 13.85 4.02 3.04
CA PRO A 23 13.55 5.36 3.54
C PRO A 23 12.35 5.33 4.51
N LEU A 24 11.40 4.43 4.30
CA LEU A 24 10.25 4.25 5.19
C LEU A 24 10.61 3.93 6.65
N GLU A 25 11.83 3.44 6.92
CA GLU A 25 12.33 3.14 8.28
C GLU A 25 13.10 4.30 8.92
N THR A 26 13.62 5.23 8.12
CA THR A 26 14.52 6.30 8.58
C THR A 26 13.82 7.66 8.60
N GLU A 27 12.73 7.80 7.86
CA GLU A 27 12.05 9.07 7.63
C GLU A 27 11.17 9.54 8.79
N ASN A 28 11.10 10.86 8.94
CA ASN A 28 10.27 11.51 9.95
C ASN A 28 8.78 11.36 9.65
N PHE A 29 7.94 11.50 10.69
CA PHE A 29 6.48 11.41 10.58
C PHE A 29 5.91 12.31 9.46
N PHE A 30 6.32 13.57 9.38
CA PHE A 30 5.86 14.50 8.33
C PHE A 30 6.26 14.07 6.91
N SER A 31 7.50 13.61 6.74
CA SER A 31 8.00 13.11 5.46
C SER A 31 7.20 11.89 4.99
N ARG A 32 6.87 10.99 5.94
CA ARG A 32 6.02 9.83 5.69
C ARG A 32 4.59 10.21 5.30
N TRP A 33 4.01 11.20 5.99
CA TRP A 33 2.63 11.64 5.74
C TRP A 33 2.47 12.43 4.43
N LEU A 34 3.51 13.15 4.01
CA LEU A 34 3.51 13.95 2.78
C LEU A 34 4.21 13.28 1.60
N TYR A 35 4.62 12.02 1.73
CA TYR A 35 5.30 11.26 0.67
C TYR A 35 6.64 11.85 0.19
N LEU A 36 7.26 12.74 0.96
CA LEU A 36 8.51 13.40 0.59
C LEU A 36 9.68 12.42 0.41
N TRP A 37 9.60 11.26 1.06
CA TRP A 37 10.55 10.16 0.90
C TRP A 37 10.61 9.60 -0.53
N ALA A 38 9.55 9.77 -1.33
CA ALA A 38 9.50 9.30 -2.71
C ALA A 38 10.14 10.30 -3.71
N ASP A 39 10.25 11.58 -3.34
CA ASP A 39 10.74 12.64 -4.21
C ASP A 39 12.12 12.35 -4.85
N PRO A 40 13.13 11.82 -4.14
CA PRO A 40 14.42 11.54 -4.74
C PRO A 40 14.35 10.51 -5.88
N LEU A 41 13.48 9.50 -5.75
CA LEU A 41 13.29 8.49 -6.79
C LEU A 41 12.45 9.04 -7.95
N MET A 42 11.45 9.87 -7.67
CA MET A 42 10.65 10.53 -8.71
C MET A 42 11.51 11.48 -9.56
N LYS A 43 12.39 12.26 -8.92
CA LYS A 43 13.37 13.11 -9.63
C LYS A 43 14.32 12.29 -10.49
N LEU A 44 14.87 11.21 -9.94
CA LEU A 44 15.74 10.30 -10.70
C LEU A 44 15.01 9.68 -11.91
N GLY A 45 13.75 9.29 -11.73
CA GLY A 45 12.90 8.76 -12.80
C GLY A 45 12.54 9.78 -13.88
N ASN A 46 12.51 11.07 -13.54
CA ASN A 46 12.34 12.15 -14.51
C ASN A 46 13.64 12.45 -15.29
N GLU A 47 14.80 12.24 -14.68
CA GLU A 47 16.10 12.43 -15.32
C GLU A 47 16.47 11.27 -16.24
N ARG A 48 16.15 10.02 -15.85
CA ARG A 48 16.42 8.82 -16.64
C ARG A 48 15.47 7.68 -16.32
N GLN A 49 15.41 6.70 -17.21
CA GLN A 49 14.68 5.45 -16.95
C GLN A 49 15.26 4.73 -15.71
N LEU A 50 14.37 4.34 -14.80
CA LEU A 50 14.72 3.62 -13.57
C LEU A 50 15.13 2.19 -13.88
N GLN A 51 16.14 1.72 -13.15
CA GLN A 51 16.62 0.34 -13.19
C GLN A 51 16.34 -0.36 -11.86
N ALA A 52 16.40 -1.69 -11.85
CA ALA A 52 16.18 -2.48 -10.63
C ALA A 52 17.17 -2.14 -9.49
N SER A 53 18.39 -1.71 -9.85
CA SER A 53 19.43 -1.25 -8.93
C SER A 53 19.11 0.08 -8.23
N ASP A 54 18.18 0.85 -8.77
CA ASP A 54 17.75 2.14 -8.21
C ASP A 54 16.66 1.96 -7.14
N LEU A 55 16.02 0.79 -7.07
CA LEU A 55 14.92 0.55 -6.14
C LEU A 55 15.43 0.43 -4.71
N TRP A 56 14.65 0.94 -3.76
CA TRP A 56 14.95 0.73 -2.36
C TRP A 56 14.68 -0.73 -1.96
N PRO A 57 15.45 -1.26 -1.00
CA PRO A 57 15.12 -2.55 -0.43
C PRO A 57 13.80 -2.46 0.35
N LEU A 58 13.15 -3.62 0.44
CA LEU A 58 11.87 -3.73 1.12
C LEU A 58 12.07 -3.48 2.63
N PRO A 59 11.16 -2.73 3.27
CA PRO A 59 11.16 -2.57 4.73
C PRO A 59 11.17 -3.92 5.45
N SER A 60 11.84 -4.00 6.60
CA SER A 60 11.99 -5.23 7.37
C SER A 60 10.65 -5.85 7.76
N ASP A 61 9.66 -5.02 8.08
CA ASP A 61 8.29 -5.40 8.47
C ASP A 61 7.45 -5.97 7.31
N SER A 62 7.95 -5.85 6.09
CA SER A 62 7.28 -6.23 4.84
C SER A 62 7.97 -7.42 4.17
N LYS A 63 9.09 -7.89 4.71
CA LYS A 63 9.78 -9.09 4.25
C LYS A 63 8.93 -10.34 4.52
N CYS A 64 8.80 -11.19 3.51
CA CYS A 64 7.98 -12.40 3.57
C CYS A 64 8.36 -13.32 4.75
N GLU A 65 9.64 -13.42 5.08
CA GLU A 65 10.15 -14.20 6.21
C GLU A 65 9.54 -13.74 7.54
N VAL A 66 9.64 -12.45 7.84
CA VAL A 66 9.14 -11.84 9.08
C VAL A 66 7.63 -12.01 9.20
N ILE A 67 6.88 -11.74 8.13
CA ILE A 67 5.42 -11.86 8.15
C ILE A 67 4.99 -13.33 8.28
N THR A 68 5.73 -14.25 7.67
CA THR A 68 5.44 -15.69 7.79
C THR A 68 5.70 -16.20 9.20
N GLU A 69 6.77 -15.75 9.84
CA GLU A 69 7.11 -16.13 11.21
C GLU A 69 6.00 -15.76 12.21
N SER A 70 5.37 -14.59 12.06
CA SER A 70 4.23 -14.20 12.89
C SER A 70 2.92 -14.91 12.50
N PHE A 71 2.71 -15.17 11.21
CA PHE A 71 1.45 -15.75 10.71
C PHE A 71 1.33 -17.26 10.91
N GLU A 72 2.41 -18.03 10.72
CA GLU A 72 2.37 -19.51 10.76
C GLU A 72 1.84 -20.08 12.08
N PRO A 73 2.24 -19.59 13.27
CA PRO A 73 1.67 -20.05 14.54
C PRO A 73 0.16 -19.85 14.62
N LYS A 74 -0.34 -18.72 14.13
CA LYS A 74 -1.78 -18.38 14.10
C LYS A 74 -2.54 -19.26 13.12
N PHE A 75 -1.95 -19.54 11.97
CA PHE A 75 -2.50 -20.50 11.00
C PHE A 75 -2.54 -21.91 11.56
N ASN A 76 -1.46 -22.41 12.16
CA ASN A 76 -1.39 -23.75 12.71
C ASN A 76 -2.40 -23.97 13.86
N LYS A 77 -2.65 -22.93 14.67
CA LYS A 77 -3.66 -22.98 15.74
C LYS A 77 -5.10 -22.99 15.21
N SER A 78 -5.38 -22.23 14.16
CA SER A 78 -6.76 -22.04 13.65
C SER A 78 -7.15 -22.97 12.50
N GLN A 79 -6.16 -23.53 11.79
CA GLN A 79 -6.32 -24.29 10.54
C GLN A 79 -7.18 -23.56 9.48
N SER A 80 -7.29 -22.24 9.58
CA SER A 80 -8.15 -21.41 8.74
C SER A 80 -7.39 -20.16 8.30
N ILE A 81 -7.26 -20.00 6.97
CA ILE A 81 -6.60 -18.84 6.37
C ILE A 81 -7.27 -17.55 6.84
N PHE A 82 -8.61 -17.49 6.76
CA PHE A 82 -9.38 -16.31 7.14
C PHE A 82 -9.14 -15.90 8.60
N ARG A 83 -9.23 -16.85 9.54
CA ARG A 83 -9.02 -16.57 10.98
C ARG A 83 -7.59 -16.14 11.27
N ALA A 84 -6.60 -16.74 10.63
CA ALA A 84 -5.20 -16.36 10.78
C ALA A 84 -4.94 -14.94 10.25
N THR A 85 -5.48 -14.60 9.07
CA THR A 85 -5.39 -13.26 8.48
C THR A 85 -6.02 -12.19 9.36
N VAL A 86 -7.24 -12.43 9.87
CA VAL A 86 -7.90 -11.49 10.79
C VAL A 86 -7.12 -11.35 12.10
N SER A 87 -6.56 -12.43 12.63
CA SER A 87 -5.76 -12.38 13.85
C SER A 87 -4.39 -11.70 13.69
N GLU A 88 -3.82 -11.69 12.48
CA GLU A 88 -2.54 -11.03 12.18
C GLU A 88 -2.74 -9.57 11.80
N PHE A 89 -3.59 -9.31 10.81
CA PHE A 89 -3.73 -8.00 10.18
C PHE A 89 -4.96 -7.22 10.64
N GLY A 90 -5.89 -7.85 11.38
CA GLY A 90 -7.19 -7.26 11.72
C GLY A 90 -7.10 -5.96 12.51
N ALA A 91 -6.16 -5.82 13.44
CA ALA A 91 -5.96 -4.58 14.18
C ALA A 91 -5.50 -3.43 13.27
N GLN A 92 -4.56 -3.71 12.36
CA GLN A 92 -4.09 -2.73 11.37
C GLN A 92 -5.19 -2.35 10.39
N ALA A 93 -5.95 -3.35 9.91
CA ALA A 93 -7.10 -3.15 9.03
C ALA A 93 -8.21 -2.31 9.71
N LEU A 94 -8.46 -2.53 11.00
CA LEU A 94 -9.43 -1.74 11.78
C LEU A 94 -9.01 -0.27 11.86
N VAL A 95 -7.74 0.01 12.17
CA VAL A 95 -7.22 1.38 12.22
C VAL A 95 -7.33 2.05 10.85
N VAL A 96 -7.01 1.35 9.77
CA VAL A 96 -7.18 1.87 8.40
C VAL A 96 -8.65 2.16 8.11
N GLY A 97 -9.56 1.24 8.45
CA GLY A 97 -11.00 1.41 8.24
C GLY A 97 -11.60 2.59 9.01
N VAL A 98 -11.17 2.80 10.27
CA VAL A 98 -11.59 3.98 11.05
C VAL A 98 -11.11 5.27 10.40
N LEU A 99 -9.86 5.33 9.91
CA LEU A 99 -9.34 6.51 9.24
C LEU A 99 -10.05 6.77 7.90
N GLN A 100 -10.39 5.72 7.14
CA GLN A 100 -11.19 5.84 5.91
C GLN A 100 -12.60 6.36 6.20
N PHE A 101 -13.23 5.86 7.27
CA PHE A 101 -14.53 6.38 7.72
C PHE A 101 -14.45 7.87 8.08
N VAL A 102 -13.41 8.31 8.78
CA VAL A 102 -13.19 9.74 9.07
C VAL A 102 -13.00 10.55 7.78
N ALA A 103 -12.22 10.04 6.81
CA ALA A 103 -12.04 10.70 5.52
C ALA A 103 -13.35 10.81 4.73
N MET A 104 -14.20 9.78 4.81
CA MET A 104 -15.55 9.76 4.23
C MET A 104 -16.44 10.82 4.88
N VAL A 105 -16.49 10.91 6.22
CA VAL A 105 -17.27 11.97 6.91
C VAL A 105 -16.78 13.37 6.52
N LEU A 106 -15.46 13.57 6.40
CA LEU A 106 -14.90 14.84 5.93
C LEU A 106 -15.28 15.16 4.47
N SER A 107 -15.54 14.16 3.63
CA SER A 107 -15.97 14.41 2.25
C SER A 107 -17.32 15.12 2.18
N LEU A 108 -18.23 14.82 3.13
CA LEU A 108 -19.57 15.40 3.27
C LEU A 108 -19.57 16.88 3.65
N TYR A 109 -18.45 17.38 4.19
CA TYR A 109 -18.32 18.80 4.56
C TYR A 109 -18.41 19.72 3.33
N GLY A 110 -17.99 19.24 2.15
CA GLY A 110 -18.01 20.02 0.90
C GLY A 110 -19.40 20.51 0.52
N PRO A 111 -20.37 19.60 0.31
CA PRO A 111 -21.76 19.96 0.03
C PRO A 111 -22.39 20.89 1.08
N ILE A 112 -22.08 20.70 2.37
CA ILE A 112 -22.62 21.52 3.46
C ILE A 112 -22.15 22.98 3.33
N VAL A 113 -20.85 23.19 3.13
CA VAL A 113 -20.30 24.54 2.94
C VAL A 113 -20.84 25.16 1.66
N LEU A 114 -20.92 24.39 0.57
CA LEU A 114 -21.44 24.87 -0.70
C LEU A 114 -22.89 25.36 -0.56
N ASN A 115 -23.76 24.59 0.09
CA ASN A 115 -25.14 24.99 0.35
C ASN A 115 -25.22 26.29 1.16
N LYS A 116 -24.36 26.43 2.18
CA LYS A 116 -24.29 27.64 3.01
C LYS A 116 -23.81 28.87 2.21
N VAL A 117 -22.81 28.70 1.35
CA VAL A 117 -22.29 29.77 0.47
C VAL A 117 -23.37 30.20 -0.52
N VAL A 118 -24.02 29.25 -1.21
CA VAL A 118 -25.09 29.56 -2.19
C VAL A 118 -26.26 30.28 -1.52
N SER A 119 -26.75 29.76 -0.39
CA SER A 119 -27.86 30.39 0.35
C SER A 119 -27.54 31.80 0.82
N SER A 120 -26.27 32.08 1.18
CA SER A 120 -25.84 33.40 1.63
C SER A 120 -25.77 34.43 0.50
N ILE A 121 -25.53 33.98 -0.74
CA ILE A 121 -25.52 34.85 -1.93
C ILE A 121 -26.95 35.22 -2.34
N GLU A 122 -27.91 34.31 -2.16
CA GLU A 122 -29.32 34.52 -2.54
C GLU A 122 -30.05 35.54 -1.65
N LEU A 123 -29.65 35.70 -0.38
CA LEU A 123 -30.38 36.49 0.64
C LEU A 123 -29.99 37.99 0.73
N SER A 124 -29.08 38.49 -0.11
CA SER A 124 -28.77 39.92 -0.31
C SER A 124 -28.06 40.67 0.86
N THR A 125 -26.76 40.46 0.99
CA THR A 125 -25.65 41.46 1.07
C THR A 125 -24.41 40.64 1.42
N PRO A 126 -23.57 40.27 0.44
CA PRO A 126 -22.46 39.37 0.69
C PRO A 126 -21.39 40.10 1.51
N ASP A 127 -21.41 39.88 2.82
CA ASP A 127 -20.25 40.21 3.64
C ASP A 127 -19.14 39.22 3.30
N PHE A 128 -18.08 39.75 2.67
CA PHE A 128 -16.92 38.97 2.24
C PHE A 128 -16.28 38.23 3.42
N GLN A 129 -16.29 38.81 4.63
CA GLN A 129 -15.74 38.14 5.81
C GLN A 129 -16.58 36.93 6.22
N THR A 130 -17.91 37.04 6.14
CA THR A 130 -18.84 35.94 6.43
C THR A 130 -18.75 34.78 5.43
N LEU A 131 -18.36 35.07 4.17
CA LEU A 131 -18.14 34.06 3.11
C LEU A 131 -16.72 33.47 3.11
N ALA A 132 -15.71 34.26 3.48
CA ALA A 132 -14.32 33.80 3.47
C ALA A 132 -14.05 32.69 4.48
N ALA A 133 -14.61 32.78 5.69
CA ALA A 133 -14.37 31.79 6.75
C ALA A 133 -14.82 30.36 6.37
N PRO A 134 -16.05 30.13 5.85
CA PRO A 134 -16.47 28.81 5.37
C PRO A 134 -15.63 28.28 4.20
N VAL A 135 -15.20 29.15 3.29
CA VAL A 135 -14.38 28.74 2.13
C VAL A 135 -12.98 28.32 2.56
N VAL A 136 -12.34 29.08 3.46
CA VAL A 136 -11.02 28.73 4.00
C VAL A 136 -11.12 27.45 4.83
N SER A 137 -12.17 27.28 5.66
CA SER A 137 -12.35 26.04 6.42
C SER A 137 -12.56 24.84 5.50
N LEU A 138 -13.32 25.00 4.41
CA LEU A 138 -13.48 23.95 3.39
C LEU A 138 -12.15 23.56 2.76
N PHE A 139 -11.31 24.54 2.39
CA PHE A 139 -9.99 24.27 1.83
C PHE A 139 -9.12 23.45 2.78
N VAL A 140 -9.07 23.84 4.06
CA VAL A 140 -8.30 23.11 5.09
C VAL A 140 -8.84 21.69 5.27
N VAL A 141 -10.17 21.53 5.36
CA VAL A 141 -10.80 20.20 5.48
C VAL A 141 -10.48 19.33 4.27
N LYS A 142 -10.48 19.88 3.06
CA LYS A 142 -10.18 19.12 1.83
C LYS A 142 -8.71 18.69 1.76
N ILE A 143 -7.77 19.50 2.24
CA ILE A 143 -6.36 19.08 2.37
C ILE A 143 -6.24 17.92 3.35
N ILE A 144 -6.84 18.02 4.53
CA ILE A 144 -6.80 16.96 5.55
C ILE A 144 -7.43 15.67 5.02
N GLN A 145 -8.59 15.79 4.36
CA GLN A 145 -9.28 14.67 3.72
C GLN A 145 -8.37 13.98 2.69
N ALA A 146 -7.72 14.75 1.80
CA ALA A 146 -6.85 14.21 0.76
C ALA A 146 -5.65 13.46 1.37
N ILE A 147 -4.99 14.06 2.37
CA ILE A 147 -3.86 13.44 3.06
C ILE A 147 -4.29 12.12 3.73
N LEU A 148 -5.41 12.13 4.46
CA LEU A 148 -5.94 10.93 5.12
C LEU A 148 -6.24 9.82 4.12
N GLN A 149 -6.97 10.15 3.03
CA GLN A 149 -7.35 9.20 2.00
C GLN A 149 -6.12 8.55 1.38
N THR A 150 -5.17 9.34 0.89
CA THR A 150 -3.94 8.82 0.26
C THR A 150 -3.13 7.97 1.24
N GLN A 151 -3.05 8.34 2.51
CA GLN A 151 -2.35 7.54 3.53
C GLN A 151 -3.04 6.22 3.83
N THR A 152 -4.38 6.21 3.91
CA THR A 152 -5.12 4.97 4.11
C THR A 152 -5.04 4.05 2.91
N ASP A 153 -5.02 4.59 1.69
CA ASP A 153 -4.93 3.82 0.46
C ASP A 153 -3.58 3.08 0.40
N LEU A 154 -2.46 3.79 0.64
CA LEU A 154 -1.14 3.14 0.71
C LEU A 154 -1.09 2.06 1.79
N LYS A 155 -1.60 2.33 2.99
CA LYS A 155 -1.60 1.32 4.07
C LYS A 155 -2.44 0.10 3.69
N ASN A 156 -3.56 0.31 3.01
CA ASN A 156 -4.42 -0.75 2.54
C ASN A 156 -3.73 -1.60 1.45
N GLU A 157 -3.04 -0.97 0.51
CA GLU A 157 -2.24 -1.66 -0.51
C GLU A 157 -1.07 -2.45 0.10
N LEU A 158 -0.38 -1.88 1.08
CA LEU A 158 0.69 -2.59 1.79
C LEU A 158 0.14 -3.83 2.52
N LEU A 159 -1.01 -3.70 3.20
CA LEU A 159 -1.68 -4.84 3.83
C LEU A 159 -2.06 -5.92 2.79
N PHE A 160 -2.58 -5.51 1.64
CA PHE A 160 -2.91 -6.41 0.54
C PHE A 160 -1.68 -7.20 0.08
N VAL A 161 -0.55 -6.52 -0.15
CA VAL A 161 0.71 -7.15 -0.56
C VAL A 161 1.24 -8.10 0.51
N LYS A 162 1.18 -7.71 1.79
CA LYS A 162 1.62 -8.57 2.91
C LYS A 162 0.79 -9.85 3.01
N VAL A 163 -0.54 -9.76 2.89
CA VAL A 163 -1.43 -10.93 2.89
C VAL A 163 -1.13 -11.83 1.69
N MET A 164 -1.00 -11.26 0.49
CA MET A 164 -0.64 -12.00 -0.72
C MET A 164 0.69 -12.75 -0.57
N ALA A 165 1.73 -12.09 -0.06
CA ALA A 165 3.05 -12.69 0.12
C ALA A 165 3.02 -13.91 1.04
N VAL A 166 2.32 -13.83 2.18
CA VAL A 166 2.20 -14.95 3.13
C VAL A 166 1.42 -16.11 2.53
N LEU A 167 0.30 -15.83 1.85
CA LEU A 167 -0.50 -16.87 1.23
C LEU A 167 0.26 -17.58 0.11
N GLN A 168 1.06 -16.84 -0.68
CA GLN A 168 1.94 -17.40 -1.71
C GLN A 168 2.99 -18.31 -1.07
N ASN A 169 3.60 -17.86 0.03
CA ASN A 169 4.59 -18.65 0.75
C ASN A 169 3.99 -19.94 1.33
N LEU A 170 2.81 -19.88 1.93
CA LEU A 170 2.10 -21.05 2.45
C LEU A 170 1.74 -22.03 1.34
N LEU A 171 1.24 -21.54 0.21
CA LEU A 171 0.93 -22.37 -0.95
C LEU A 171 2.19 -23.03 -1.50
N TYR A 172 3.29 -22.28 -1.61
CA TYR A 172 4.58 -22.78 -2.05
C TYR A 172 5.12 -23.89 -1.13
N LYS A 173 5.15 -23.64 0.19
CA LYS A 173 5.54 -24.65 1.20
C LYS A 173 4.66 -25.90 1.13
N LYS A 174 3.35 -25.74 0.92
CA LYS A 174 2.42 -26.86 0.79
C LYS A 174 2.65 -27.65 -0.49
N ALA A 175 2.89 -26.97 -1.62
CA ALA A 175 3.19 -27.60 -2.90
C ALA A 175 4.46 -28.47 -2.84
N LEU A 176 5.51 -28.00 -2.15
CA LEU A 176 6.75 -28.76 -1.95
C LEU A 176 6.57 -30.03 -1.11
N ARG A 177 5.58 -30.07 -0.20
CA ARG A 177 5.33 -31.20 0.71
C ARG A 177 4.20 -32.13 0.25
N LEU A 178 3.64 -31.91 -0.94
CA LEU A 178 2.50 -32.68 -1.43
C LEU A 178 2.91 -34.12 -1.77
N ASN A 179 2.12 -35.11 -1.35
CA ASN A 179 2.37 -36.52 -1.67
C ASN A 179 1.89 -36.89 -3.08
N ALA A 180 2.28 -38.06 -3.60
CA ALA A 180 1.94 -38.49 -4.95
C ALA A 180 0.43 -38.60 -5.22
N LYS A 181 -0.36 -39.01 -4.21
CA LYS A 181 -1.83 -39.09 -4.30
C LYS A 181 -2.46 -37.72 -4.49
N SER A 182 -2.04 -36.73 -3.70
CA SER A 182 -2.53 -35.35 -3.80
C SER A 182 -2.05 -34.66 -5.08
N ARG A 183 -0.83 -34.95 -5.57
CA ARG A 183 -0.35 -34.44 -6.87
C ARG A 183 -1.12 -34.98 -8.07
N LYS A 184 -1.70 -36.19 -7.94
CA LYS A 184 -2.59 -36.74 -8.97
C LYS A 184 -3.97 -36.08 -8.94
N ALA A 185 -4.43 -35.63 -7.77
CA ALA A 185 -5.71 -34.96 -7.59
C ALA A 185 -5.68 -33.47 -7.95
N LYS A 186 -4.53 -32.81 -7.78
CA LYS A 186 -4.29 -31.42 -8.19
C LYS A 186 -3.03 -31.34 -9.05
N SER A 187 -3.22 -31.02 -10.32
CA SER A 187 -2.14 -30.89 -11.29
C SER A 187 -1.22 -29.72 -10.95
N THR A 188 0.03 -29.78 -11.38
CA THR A 188 0.98 -28.67 -11.26
C THR A 188 0.44 -27.38 -11.92
N GLY A 189 -0.31 -27.52 -13.02
CA GLY A 189 -0.95 -26.39 -13.70
C GLY A 189 -2.02 -25.72 -12.84
N GLU A 190 -2.87 -26.49 -12.15
CA GLU A 190 -3.86 -25.93 -11.23
C GLU A 190 -3.22 -25.20 -10.04
N VAL A 191 -2.14 -25.75 -9.47
CA VAL A 191 -1.40 -25.09 -8.38
C VAL A 191 -0.73 -23.81 -8.87
N SER A 192 -0.19 -23.82 -10.10
CA SER A 192 0.37 -22.63 -10.74
C SER A 192 -0.70 -21.55 -10.95
N ASN A 193 -1.87 -21.92 -11.47
CA ASN A 193 -2.99 -20.99 -11.67
C ASN A 193 -3.50 -20.41 -10.34
N LEU A 194 -3.57 -21.24 -9.30
CA LEU A 194 -3.93 -20.79 -7.96
C LEU A 194 -2.95 -19.72 -7.44
N PHE A 195 -1.65 -19.91 -7.71
CA PHE A 195 -0.59 -19.00 -7.30
C PHE A 195 -0.57 -17.69 -8.11
N THR A 196 -0.77 -17.75 -9.43
CA THR A 196 -0.59 -16.60 -10.33
C THR A 196 -1.88 -15.82 -10.61
N SER A 197 -3.02 -16.50 -10.69
CA SER A 197 -4.28 -15.92 -11.18
C SER A 197 -5.36 -15.85 -10.10
N ASP A 198 -5.56 -16.92 -9.32
CA ASP A 198 -6.73 -17.00 -8.44
C ASP A 198 -6.54 -16.26 -7.10
N MET A 199 -5.31 -16.22 -6.58
CA MET A 199 -5.04 -15.61 -5.28
C MET A 199 -5.33 -14.10 -5.25
N TRP A 200 -4.98 -13.38 -6.32
CA TRP A 200 -5.17 -11.94 -6.40
C TRP A 200 -6.64 -11.53 -6.22
N PRO A 201 -7.62 -12.05 -7.00
CA PRO A 201 -9.02 -11.71 -6.83
C PRO A 201 -9.59 -12.17 -5.47
N ILE A 202 -9.15 -13.33 -4.94
CA ILE A 202 -9.59 -13.80 -3.61
C ILE A 202 -9.23 -12.79 -2.51
N VAL A 203 -7.98 -12.32 -2.52
CA VAL A 203 -7.55 -11.30 -1.55
C VAL A 203 -8.22 -9.97 -1.87
N ALA A 204 -8.33 -9.59 -3.14
CA ALA A 204 -8.90 -8.29 -3.54
C ALA A 204 -10.34 -8.13 -3.05
N VAL A 205 -11.19 -9.15 -3.22
CA VAL A 205 -12.56 -9.15 -2.70
C VAL A 205 -12.58 -8.92 -1.18
N SER A 206 -11.64 -9.52 -0.44
CA SER A 206 -11.55 -9.34 1.02
C SER A 206 -11.27 -7.90 1.42
N PHE A 207 -10.49 -7.16 0.60
CA PHE A 207 -10.19 -5.75 0.83
C PHE A 207 -11.27 -4.81 0.29
N PHE A 208 -11.95 -5.16 -0.81
CA PHE A 208 -13.06 -4.39 -1.36
C PHE A 208 -14.34 -4.45 -0.51
N ILE A 209 -14.55 -5.51 0.28
CA ILE A 209 -15.67 -5.59 1.22
C ILE A 209 -15.70 -4.37 2.16
N ASN A 210 -14.55 -3.81 2.52
CA ASN A 210 -14.51 -2.59 3.33
C ASN A 210 -15.07 -1.36 2.61
N GLN A 211 -14.99 -1.29 1.28
CA GLN A 211 -15.58 -0.19 0.53
C GLN A 211 -17.11 -0.29 0.43
N VAL A 212 -17.68 -1.50 0.49
CA VAL A 212 -19.14 -1.71 0.36
C VAL A 212 -19.94 -1.07 1.50
N TRP A 213 -19.37 -0.91 2.69
CA TRP A 213 -20.05 -0.27 3.83
C TRP A 213 -19.65 1.19 4.06
N ILE A 214 -18.56 1.64 3.41
CA ILE A 214 -18.06 3.02 3.49
C ILE A 214 -18.66 3.89 2.37
N ILE A 215 -19.02 3.32 1.22
CA ILE A 215 -19.67 4.03 0.10
C ILE A 215 -21.18 3.90 0.22
#